data_AF-A0ABD2ZLU4-F1
#
_entry.id   AF-A0ABD2ZLU4-F1
#
_cell.length_a   1.000
_cell.length_b   1.000
_cell.length_c   1.000
_cell.angle_alpha   90.00
_cell.angle_beta   90.00
_cell.angle_gamma   90.00
#
_symmetry.space_group_name_H-M   'P 1'
#
loop_
_entity.id
_entity.type
_entity.pdbx_description
1 polymer ?
#
loop_
_entity_poly.entity_id
_entity_poly.type
_entity_poly.pdbx_seq_one_letter_code
_entity_poly.pdbx_strand_id
1 'polypeptide(L)'
;MVGMLEEAMGMHIDRVDENQTSGHPRDQLPKPNEETIRFLKLLENAEKQLYPGCEEFTKLSFITHLMQLRVESNWTNKSFTSLLQLFKRALPNPSNLPESYDEANKITEDLGFTCKTYDACPNNCIFFMGEDEEKDKCELCETSRYKEGVRR
;
A
#
# COMPACT_ATOMS: atom_id res chain seq x y z
N MET A 1 14.81 5.11 -8.87
CA MET A 1 14.09 5.19 -7.58
C MET A 1 12.81 6.01 -7.68
N VAL A 2 12.86 7.25 -8.19
CA VAL A 2 11.67 8.13 -8.29
C VAL A 2 10.63 7.68 -9.34
N GLY A 3 11.06 7.09 -10.46
CA GLY A 3 10.15 6.75 -11.57
C GLY A 3 9.07 5.70 -11.27
N MET A 4 9.31 4.73 -10.37
CA MET A 4 8.31 3.70 -10.05
C MET A 4 7.15 4.23 -9.19
N LEU A 5 7.38 5.30 -8.42
CA LEU A 5 6.35 5.96 -7.61
C LEU A 5 5.54 6.96 -8.46
N GLU A 6 6.19 7.60 -9.43
CA GLU A 6 5.54 8.54 -10.38
C GLU A 6 4.51 7.83 -11.27
N GLU A 7 4.82 6.63 -11.77
CA GLU A 7 3.92 5.85 -12.63
C GLU A 7 2.71 5.27 -11.87
N ALA A 8 2.89 4.89 -10.61
CA ALA A 8 1.83 4.26 -9.80
C ALA A 8 0.87 5.26 -9.13
N MET A 9 1.31 6.50 -8.89
CA MET A 9 0.54 7.48 -8.11
C MET A 9 0.22 8.79 -8.84
N GLY A 10 0.77 9.03 -10.04
CA GLY A 10 0.49 10.25 -10.82
C GLY A 10 0.88 11.56 -10.12
N MET A 11 1.67 11.48 -9.04
CA MET A 11 2.14 12.63 -8.27
C MET A 11 3.48 13.10 -8.85
N HIS A 12 3.51 14.32 -9.40
CA HIS A 12 4.73 14.97 -9.87
C HIS A 12 5.55 15.36 -8.63
N ILE A 13 6.70 14.72 -8.42
CA ILE A 13 7.69 15.20 -7.45
C ILE A 13 8.63 16.10 -8.24
N ASP A 14 8.53 17.42 -8.02
CA ASP A 14 9.39 18.38 -8.68
C ASP A 14 10.87 18.04 -8.39
N ARG A 15 11.65 17.89 -9.47
CA ARG A 15 13.09 17.68 -9.41
C ARG A 15 13.74 18.84 -8.66
N VAL A 16 14.48 18.55 -7.59
CA VAL A 16 15.40 19.52 -7.00
C VAL A 16 16.58 19.68 -7.97
N ASP A 17 16.70 20.87 -8.55
CA ASP A 17 17.77 21.27 -9.47
C ASP A 17 19.11 21.41 -8.71
N GLU A 18 20.14 20.68 -9.15
CA GLU A 18 21.43 20.56 -8.46
C GLU A 18 22.38 21.77 -8.67
N ASN A 19 21.96 22.86 -9.31
CA ASN A 19 22.87 23.96 -9.62
C ASN A 19 22.45 25.32 -9.05
N GLN A 20 22.82 25.55 -7.78
CA GLN A 20 23.41 26.83 -7.32
C GLN A 20 24.03 26.69 -5.92
N THR A 21 25.36 26.78 -5.88
CA THR A 21 26.21 26.69 -4.68
C THR A 21 26.09 27.94 -3.79
N SER A 22 25.86 27.74 -2.50
CA SER A 22 26.34 28.63 -1.45
C SER A 22 26.93 27.75 -0.35
N GLY A 23 28.24 27.86 -0.13
CA GLY A 23 28.97 27.08 0.85
C GLY A 23 28.44 27.31 2.25
N HIS A 24 27.59 26.39 2.70
CA HIS A 24 27.33 26.18 4.12
C HIS A 24 28.19 24.98 4.56
N PRO A 25 28.76 24.98 5.78
CA PRO A 25 29.35 23.76 6.33
C PRO A 25 28.34 22.63 6.12
N ARG A 26 28.79 21.48 5.62
CA ARG A 26 27.96 20.27 5.61
C ARG A 26 27.64 19.97 7.07
N ASP A 27 26.59 20.59 7.59
CA ASP A 27 25.96 20.20 8.83
C ASP A 27 25.71 18.71 8.67
N GLN A 28 26.36 17.96 9.54
CA GLN A 28 26.30 16.52 9.56
C GLN A 28 24.83 16.14 9.45
N LEU A 29 24.46 15.44 8.38
CA LEU A 29 23.10 14.92 8.25
C LEU A 29 22.79 14.24 9.59
N PRO A 30 21.71 14.64 10.29
CA PRO A 30 21.41 14.11 11.60
C PRO A 30 21.51 12.59 11.54
N LYS A 31 22.26 11.98 12.46
CA LYS A 31 22.36 10.52 12.50
C LYS A 31 20.95 9.97 12.43
N PRO A 32 20.65 9.05 11.49
CA PRO A 32 19.31 8.51 11.33
C PRO A 32 18.79 8.04 12.70
N ASN A 33 17.64 8.56 13.11
CA ASN A 33 16.98 8.07 14.31
C ASN A 33 16.56 6.61 14.08
N GLU A 34 16.23 5.91 15.16
CA GLU A 34 15.90 4.48 15.11
C GLU A 34 14.74 4.18 14.14
N GLU A 35 13.76 5.08 14.07
CA GLU A 35 12.62 5.01 13.15
C GLU A 35 13.06 5.08 11.68
N THR A 36 13.94 6.01 11.33
CA THR A 36 14.51 6.14 9.98
C THR A 36 15.28 4.88 9.59
N ILE A 37 16.06 4.32 10.52
CA ILE A 37 16.80 3.07 10.29
C ILE A 37 15.83 1.91 10.06
N ARG A 38 14.73 1.82 10.82
CA ARG A 38 13.69 0.81 10.62
C ARG A 38 13.04 0.95 9.26
N PHE A 39 12.65 2.17 8.87
CA PHE A 39 12.02 2.44 7.57
C PHE A 39 12.94 2.07 6.39
N LEU A 40 14.22 2.48 6.45
CA LEU A 40 15.18 2.14 5.39
C LEU A 40 15.37 0.63 5.23
N LYS A 41 15.37 -0.13 6.33
CA LYS A 41 15.43 -1.61 6.27
C LYS A 41 14.17 -2.22 5.64
N LEU A 42 13.01 -1.64 5.90
CA LEU A 42 11.75 -2.08 5.28
C LEU A 42 11.79 -1.83 3.76
N LEU A 43 12.25 -0.64 3.36
CA LEU A 43 12.39 -0.27 1.95
C LEU A 43 13.37 -1.20 1.23
N GLU A 44 14.56 -1.43 1.81
CA GLU A 44 15.56 -2.35 1.24
C GLU A 44 15.00 -3.77 1.05
N ASN A 45 14.19 -4.28 1.99
CA ASN A 45 13.54 -5.59 1.86
C ASN A 45 12.50 -5.59 0.74
N ALA A 46 11.72 -4.52 0.64
CA ALA A 46 10.65 -4.38 -0.34
C ALA A 46 11.17 -4.18 -1.77
N GLU A 47 12.35 -3.58 -1.93
CA GLU A 47 13.01 -3.38 -3.23
C GLU A 47 13.77 -4.62 -3.74
N LYS A 48 13.88 -5.70 -2.94
CA LYS A 48 14.47 -6.95 -3.42
C LYS A 48 13.71 -7.48 -4.65
N GLN A 49 14.44 -8.12 -5.55
CA GLN A 49 13.85 -8.83 -6.69
C GLN A 49 12.77 -9.82 -6.22
N LEU A 50 11.73 -9.98 -7.02
CA LEU A 50 10.63 -10.89 -6.71
C LEU A 50 11.11 -12.34 -6.48
N TYR A 51 12.08 -12.77 -7.29
CA TYR A 51 12.86 -14.00 -7.17
C TYR A 51 14.24 -13.76 -7.82
N PRO A 52 15.25 -14.59 -7.56
CA PRO A 52 16.59 -14.40 -8.13
C PRO A 52 16.56 -14.32 -9.66
N GLY A 53 17.08 -13.23 -10.22
CA GLY A 53 17.12 -12.99 -11.67
C GLY A 53 15.85 -12.36 -12.25
N CYS A 54 14.89 -11.96 -11.42
CA CYS A 54 13.76 -11.15 -11.86
C CYS A 54 14.20 -9.68 -12.04
N GLU A 55 14.31 -9.23 -13.29
CA GLU A 55 14.69 -7.84 -13.63
C GLU A 55 13.48 -6.91 -13.71
N GLU A 56 12.29 -7.45 -13.99
CA GLU A 56 11.07 -6.68 -14.21
C GLU A 56 10.39 -6.26 -12.91
N PHE A 57 10.36 -7.13 -11.90
CA PHE A 57 9.61 -6.90 -10.67
C PHE A 57 10.49 -6.99 -9.41
N THR A 58 10.37 -5.96 -8.58
CA THR A 58 10.68 -6.03 -7.14
C THR A 58 9.50 -6.63 -6.38
N LYS A 59 9.74 -7.09 -5.15
CA LYS A 59 8.70 -7.55 -4.23
C LYS A 59 7.60 -6.50 -4.05
N LEU A 60 7.97 -5.25 -3.81
CA LEU A 60 7.02 -4.14 -3.64
C LEU A 60 6.22 -3.90 -4.91
N SER A 61 6.88 -3.75 -6.06
CA SER A 61 6.21 -3.45 -7.33
C SER A 61 5.17 -4.52 -7.65
N PHE A 62 5.50 -5.80 -7.48
CA PHE A 62 4.56 -6.90 -7.73
C PHE A 62 3.36 -6.87 -6.78
N ILE A 63 3.58 -6.65 -5.47
CA ILE A 63 2.50 -6.53 -4.48
C ILE A 63 1.59 -5.34 -4.82
N THR A 64 2.16 -4.19 -5.16
CA THR A 64 1.39 -2.98 -5.52
C THR A 64 0.51 -3.21 -6.74
N HIS A 65 1.06 -3.80 -7.81
CA HIS A 65 0.27 -4.15 -9.00
C HIS A 65 -0.86 -5.14 -8.67
N LEU A 66 -0.57 -6.14 -7.83
CA LEU A 66 -1.58 -7.11 -7.42
C LEU A 66 -2.68 -6.45 -6.57
N MET A 67 -2.32 -5.53 -5.68
CA MET A 67 -3.27 -4.74 -4.87
C MET A 67 -4.13 -3.83 -5.75
N GLN A 68 -3.56 -3.22 -6.79
CA GLN A 68 -4.33 -2.45 -7.76
C GLN A 68 -5.36 -3.34 -8.48
N LEU A 69 -4.93 -4.49 -9.00
CA LEU A 69 -5.82 -5.48 -9.64
C LEU A 69 -6.93 -5.94 -8.70
N ARG A 70 -6.63 -6.13 -7.40
CA ARG A 70 -7.61 -6.46 -6.38
C ARG A 70 -8.72 -5.41 -6.30
N VAL A 71 -8.35 -4.13 -6.27
CA VAL A 71 -9.30 -3.02 -6.18
C VAL A 71 -10.13 -2.93 -7.46
N GLU A 72 -9.48 -2.96 -8.62
CA GLU A 72 -10.15 -2.89 -9.92
C GLU A 72 -11.12 -4.07 -10.16
N SER A 73 -10.73 -5.26 -9.70
CA SER A 73 -11.50 -6.50 -9.89
C SER A 73 -12.37 -6.89 -8.68
N ASN A 74 -12.45 -6.06 -7.65
CA ASN A 74 -13.18 -6.32 -6.40
C ASN A 74 -12.85 -7.69 -5.76
N TRP A 75 -11.58 -8.09 -5.76
CA TRP A 75 -11.19 -9.36 -5.16
C TRP A 75 -11.31 -9.31 -3.63
N THR A 76 -11.89 -10.37 -3.07
CA THR A 76 -11.90 -10.59 -1.62
C THR A 76 -10.49 -10.86 -1.10
N ASN A 77 -10.24 -10.62 0.19
CA ASN A 77 -8.96 -10.98 0.84
C ASN A 77 -8.65 -12.48 0.71
N LYS A 78 -9.70 -13.32 0.71
CA LYS A 78 -9.57 -14.77 0.50
C LYS A 78 -9.07 -15.11 -0.89
N SER A 79 -9.69 -14.57 -1.94
CA SER A 79 -9.26 -14.82 -3.33
C SER A 79 -7.85 -14.27 -3.59
N PHE A 80 -7.53 -13.10 -3.04
CA PHE A 80 -6.18 -12.52 -3.13
C PHE A 80 -5.12 -13.43 -2.49
N THR A 81 -5.40 -13.92 -1.28
CA THR A 81 -4.52 -14.86 -0.58
C THR A 81 -4.32 -16.15 -1.38
N SER A 82 -5.38 -16.70 -1.97
CA SER A 82 -5.26 -17.89 -2.84
C SER A 82 -4.40 -17.62 -4.08
N LEU A 83 -4.49 -16.43 -4.68
CA LEU A 83 -3.65 -16.04 -5.81
C LEU A 83 -2.18 -15.93 -5.42
N LEU A 84 -1.86 -15.30 -4.29
CA LEU A 84 -0.49 -15.23 -3.77
C LEU A 84 0.12 -16.62 -3.56
N GLN A 85 -0.64 -17.53 -2.96
CA GLN A 85 -0.21 -18.91 -2.74
C GLN A 85 0.03 -19.66 -4.07
N LEU A 86 -0.79 -19.38 -5.09
CA LEU A 86 -0.58 -19.92 -6.43
C LEU A 86 0.71 -19.39 -7.06
N PHE A 87 0.93 -18.07 -7.03
CA PHE A 87 2.16 -17.47 -7.55
C PHE A 87 3.41 -17.99 -6.85
N LYS A 88 3.36 -18.15 -5.52
CA LYS A 88 4.49 -18.69 -4.74
C LYS A 88 4.89 -20.11 -5.18
N ARG A 89 3.93 -20.90 -5.68
CA ARG A 89 4.17 -22.25 -6.23
C ARG A 89 4.60 -22.22 -7.70
N ALA A 90 4.15 -21.23 -8.46
CA ALA A 90 4.42 -21.10 -9.89
C ALA A 90 5.78 -20.44 -10.18
N LEU A 91 6.24 -19.55 -9.31
CA LEU A 91 7.51 -18.82 -9.46
C LEU A 91 8.72 -19.65 -8.97
N PRO A 92 9.93 -19.33 -9.45
CA PRO A 92 11.15 -19.97 -8.98
C PRO A 92 11.36 -19.82 -7.48
N ASN A 93 11.95 -20.85 -6.86
CA ASN A 93 12.33 -20.83 -5.45
C ASN A 93 13.77 -20.30 -5.28
N PRO A 94 14.03 -19.45 -4.26
CA PRO A 94 13.05 -18.82 -3.36
C PRO A 94 12.36 -17.61 -4.02
N SER A 95 11.05 -17.45 -3.79
CA SER A 95 10.33 -16.21 -4.13
C SER A 95 10.11 -15.37 -2.87
N ASN A 96 10.25 -14.05 -3.00
CA ASN A 96 10.10 -13.08 -1.90
C ASN A 96 8.63 -12.67 -1.68
N LEU A 97 7.67 -13.52 -2.08
CA LEU A 97 6.24 -13.24 -2.00
C LEU A 97 5.67 -13.46 -0.58
N PRO A 98 4.76 -12.57 -0.14
CA PRO A 98 3.94 -12.82 1.05
C PRO A 98 3.00 -14.00 0.83
N GLU A 99 2.58 -14.66 1.91
CA GLU A 99 1.71 -15.84 1.85
C GLU A 99 0.22 -15.51 1.96
N SER A 100 -0.09 -14.27 2.34
CA SER A 100 -1.45 -13.80 2.61
C SER A 100 -1.65 -12.35 2.22
N TYR A 101 -2.92 -11.97 2.07
CA TYR A 101 -3.31 -10.57 1.95
C TYR A 101 -2.81 -9.74 3.14
N ASP A 102 -2.92 -10.25 4.36
CA ASP A 102 -2.54 -9.49 5.56
C ASP A 102 -1.03 -9.22 5.59
N GLU A 103 -0.19 -10.19 5.19
CA GLU A 103 1.24 -9.97 5.04
C GLU A 103 1.56 -8.95 3.94
N ALA A 104 0.89 -9.05 2.80
CA ALA A 104 1.06 -8.10 1.70
C ALA A 104 0.64 -6.68 2.10
N ASN A 105 -0.50 -6.55 2.77
CA ASN A 105 -1.05 -5.30 3.28
C ASN A 105 -0.14 -4.71 4.37
N LYS A 106 0.44 -5.55 5.24
CA LYS A 106 1.39 -5.09 6.24
C LYS A 106 2.64 -4.49 5.61
N ILE A 107 3.15 -5.05 4.52
CA ILE A 107 4.31 -4.49 3.81
C ILE A 107 3.98 -3.10 3.27
N THR A 108 2.80 -2.92 2.68
CA THR A 108 2.36 -1.61 2.20
C THR A 108 2.14 -0.62 3.35
N GLU A 109 1.53 -1.05 4.47
CA GLU A 109 1.33 -0.21 5.66
C GLU A 109 2.63 0.20 6.35
N ASP A 110 3.58 -0.74 6.53
CA ASP A 110 4.89 -0.50 7.13
C ASP A 110 5.72 0.52 6.31
N LEU A 111 5.44 0.64 5.01
CA LEU A 111 6.02 1.62 4.10
C LEU A 111 5.22 2.91 3.97
N GLY A 112 4.11 3.05 4.71
CA GLY A 112 3.27 4.25 4.72
C GLY A 112 2.14 4.28 3.69
N PHE A 113 1.94 3.21 2.92
CA PHE A 113 0.79 3.07 2.01
C PHE A 113 -0.45 2.58 2.79
N THR A 114 -0.94 3.42 3.71
CA THR A 114 -2.13 3.09 4.51
C THR A 114 -3.40 3.41 3.74
N CYS A 115 -4.24 2.39 3.51
CA CYS A 115 -5.56 2.57 2.93
C CYS A 115 -6.60 2.59 4.06
N LYS A 116 -7.12 3.77 4.40
CA LYS A 116 -8.27 3.87 5.30
C LYS A 116 -9.53 3.56 4.49
N THR A 117 -10.19 2.45 4.82
CA THR A 117 -11.49 2.12 4.21
C THR A 117 -12.60 2.76 5.02
N TYR A 118 -13.58 3.31 4.33
CA TYR A 118 -14.77 3.91 4.92
C TYR A 118 -15.98 3.14 4.46
N ASP A 119 -16.92 2.90 5.37
CA ASP A 119 -18.19 2.30 4.97
C ASP A 119 -18.94 3.30 4.09
N ALA A 120 -19.50 2.82 2.99
CA ALA A 120 -20.38 3.60 2.14
C ALA A 120 -21.83 3.36 2.57
N CYS A 121 -22.64 4.41 2.53
CA CYS A 121 -24.09 4.26 2.59
C CYS A 121 -24.56 3.27 1.49
N PRO A 122 -25.50 2.34 1.76
CA PRO A 122 -26.02 1.44 0.73
C PRO A 122 -26.62 2.15 -0.49
N ASN A 123 -27.15 3.37 -0.30
CA ASN A 123 -27.67 4.24 -1.37
C ASN A 123 -26.61 5.22 -1.91
N ASN A 124 -25.35 5.04 -1.54
CA ASN A 124 -24.19 5.81 -1.98
C ASN A 124 -24.27 7.33 -1.70
N CYS A 125 -25.00 7.72 -0.64
CA CYS A 125 -25.18 9.14 -0.29
C CYS A 125 -23.94 9.75 0.39
N ILE A 126 -23.30 8.99 1.29
CA ILE A 126 -22.13 9.42 2.07
C ILE A 126 -21.16 8.25 2.27
N PHE A 127 -19.91 8.57 2.59
CA PHE A 127 -18.99 7.67 3.28
C PHE A 127 -19.00 8.00 4.77
N PHE A 128 -19.11 7.00 5.63
CA PHE A 128 -19.08 7.17 7.09
C PHE A 128 -17.66 7.50 7.56
N MET A 129 -17.30 8.79 7.52
CA MET A 129 -15.98 9.34 7.84
C MET A 129 -16.11 10.60 8.70
N GLY A 130 -15.12 10.89 9.56
CA GLY A 130 -15.07 12.13 10.32
C GLY A 130 -16.20 12.18 11.35
N GLU A 131 -17.10 13.16 11.23
CA GLU A 131 -18.26 13.28 12.12
C GLU A 131 -19.29 12.14 11.93
N ASP A 132 -19.24 11.44 10.79
CA ASP A 132 -20.11 10.31 10.48
C ASP A 132 -19.54 8.95 10.91
N GLU A 133 -18.29 8.89 11.39
CA GLU A 133 -17.57 7.63 11.65
C GLU A 133 -18.29 6.73 12.67
N GLU A 134 -18.96 7.32 13.65
CA GLU A 134 -19.70 6.63 14.72
C GLU A 134 -21.22 6.49 14.42
N LYS A 135 -21.68 6.93 13.24
CA LYS A 135 -23.11 6.85 12.88
C LYS A 135 -23.46 5.46 12.33
N ASP A 136 -24.60 4.95 12.78
CA ASP A 136 -25.18 3.68 12.31
C ASP A 136 -26.21 3.84 11.18
N LYS A 137 -26.56 5.08 10.83
CA LYS A 137 -27.52 5.40 9.78
C LYS A 137 -27.05 6.60 8.97
N CYS A 138 -27.36 6.59 7.68
CA CYS A 138 -27.08 7.72 6.81
C CYS A 138 -27.99 8.90 7.18
N GLU A 139 -27.40 10.08 7.37
CA GLU A 139 -28.16 11.30 7.68
C GLU A 139 -29.00 11.84 6.51
N LEU A 140 -28.65 11.47 5.26
CA LEU A 140 -29.36 11.94 4.07
C LEU A 140 -30.55 11.06 3.68
N CYS A 141 -30.46 9.74 3.90
CA CYS A 141 -31.50 8.80 3.46
C CYS A 141 -32.00 7.85 4.55
N GLU A 142 -31.57 8.06 5.80
CA GLU A 142 -31.93 7.28 7.00
C GLU A 142 -31.65 5.78 6.93
N THR A 143 -31.02 5.33 5.84
CA THR A 143 -30.71 3.92 5.60
C THR A 143 -29.64 3.45 6.56
N SER A 144 -29.86 2.27 7.15
CA SER A 144 -28.89 1.61 8.02
C SER A 144 -27.55 1.42 7.32
N ARG A 145 -26.46 1.71 8.04
CA ARG A 145 -25.09 1.41 7.61
C ARG A 145 -24.88 -0.09 7.42
N TYR A 146 -25.48 -0.90 8.29
CA TYR A 146 -25.34 -2.35 8.27
C TYR A 146 -26.54 -3.03 7.61
N LYS A 147 -26.28 -4.10 6.84
CA LYS A 147 -27.33 -4.98 6.33
C LYS A 147 -27.94 -5.79 7.48
N GLU A 148 -29.26 -5.81 7.59
CA GLU A 148 -29.95 -6.64 8.59
C GLU A 148 -29.61 -8.12 8.37
N GLY A 149 -29.06 -8.77 9.39
CA GLY A 149 -28.78 -10.21 9.39
C GLY A 149 -27.31 -10.64 9.30
N VAL A 150 -26.35 -9.71 9.17
CA VAL A 150 -24.92 -10.04 9.29
C VAL A 150 -24.35 -9.42 10.56
N ARG A 151 -24.37 -10.19 11.65
CA ARG A 151 -23.49 -9.94 12.80
C ARG A 151 -22.11 -10.49 12.42
N ARG A 152 -21.05 -9.67 12.57
CA ARG A 152 -19.66 -10.15 12.47
C ARG A 152 -19.37 -11.17 13.56
#